data_AF-A0A2E1QBU9-F1
#
_entry.id   AF-A0A2E1QBU9-F1
#
_cell.length_a   1.000
_cell.length_b   1.000
_cell.length_c   1.000
_cell.angle_alpha   90.00
_cell.angle_beta   90.00
_cell.angle_gamma   90.00
#
_symmetry.space_group_name_H-M   'P 1'
#
loop_
_entity.id
_entity.type
_entity.pdbx_description
1 polymer ?
#
loop_
_entity_poly.entity_id
_entity_poly.type
_entity_poly.pdbx_seq_one_letter_code
_entity_poly.pdbx_strand_id
1 'polypeptide(L)'
;MSDFQDELRNDDGYENIVIIGVGQTIMEGANNSFCANSDLPLVMDSYPDLPIRNQFAPYYDNHALIILGYDGNYLGHIDVSGLGITQKNYIRNILEEHYEQSILGDLNDDSILNIQDIILMVNLILSSQQNPVADLNSDNIINVLDIIQLVNIILN
;
A
#
# COMPACT_ATOMS: atom_id res chain seq x y z
N MET A 1 14.41 4.52 7.85
CA MET A 1 13.01 4.18 7.47
C MET A 1 12.59 4.95 6.23
N SER A 2 13.00 6.22 6.07
CA SER A 2 12.83 6.99 4.83
C SER A 2 13.22 6.21 3.57
N ASP A 3 14.44 5.67 3.54
CA ASP A 3 14.98 5.02 2.34
C ASP A 3 14.20 3.74 2.00
N PHE A 4 13.73 3.03 3.03
CA PHE A 4 12.93 1.83 2.81
C PHE A 4 11.51 2.13 2.32
N GLN A 5 10.91 3.23 2.76
CA GLN A 5 9.64 3.70 2.19
C GLN A 5 9.79 4.02 0.71
N ASP A 6 10.93 4.63 0.33
CA ASP A 6 11.23 4.89 -1.08
C ASP A 6 11.49 3.63 -1.89
N GLU A 7 12.22 2.65 -1.34
CA GLU A 7 12.41 1.34 -1.96
C GLU A 7 11.05 0.68 -2.23
N LEU A 8 10.15 0.64 -1.23
CA LEU A 8 8.84 0.00 -1.37
C LEU A 8 8.00 0.63 -2.49
N ARG A 9 8.05 1.96 -2.65
CA ARG A 9 7.27 2.65 -3.70
C ARG A 9 7.92 2.60 -5.07
N ASN A 10 9.22 2.89 -5.15
CA ASN A 10 9.89 3.12 -6.43
C ASN A 10 10.55 1.86 -7.00
N ASP A 11 11.02 0.95 -6.14
CA ASP A 11 11.69 -0.28 -6.57
C ASP A 11 10.70 -1.45 -6.57
N ASP A 12 9.87 -1.56 -5.52
CA ASP A 12 8.93 -2.68 -5.35
C ASP A 12 7.52 -2.39 -5.91
N GLY A 13 7.19 -1.12 -6.22
CA GLY A 13 5.94 -0.74 -6.89
C GLY A 13 4.69 -0.69 -5.99
N TYR A 14 4.85 -0.70 -4.67
CA TYR A 14 3.74 -0.59 -3.73
C TYR A 14 3.29 0.86 -3.57
N GLU A 15 2.03 1.17 -3.88
CA GLU A 15 1.52 2.56 -3.90
C GLU A 15 0.68 2.92 -2.66
N ASN A 16 0.06 1.94 -2.02
CA ASN A 16 -0.90 2.15 -0.92
C ASN A 16 -0.37 1.73 0.46
N ILE A 17 0.94 1.90 0.68
CA ILE A 17 1.58 1.59 1.98
C ILE A 17 1.69 2.87 2.80
N VAL A 18 1.18 2.81 4.03
CA VAL A 18 1.23 3.91 4.97
C VAL A 18 2.06 3.51 6.19
N ILE A 19 3.16 4.24 6.44
CA ILE A 19 4.02 4.02 7.60
C ILE A 19 3.87 5.21 8.56
N ILE A 20 3.39 4.94 9.77
CA ILE A 20 3.19 5.96 10.81
C ILE A 20 4.24 5.77 11.89
N GLY A 21 5.05 6.81 12.12
CA GLY A 21 5.90 6.87 13.29
C GLY A 21 5.08 7.19 14.53
N VAL A 22 5.19 6.38 15.59
CA VAL A 22 4.57 6.66 16.88
C VAL A 22 5.66 6.82 17.93
N GLY A 23 5.72 7.98 18.57
CA GLY A 23 6.75 8.32 19.55
C GLY A 23 6.18 8.94 20.81
N GLN A 24 6.81 8.67 21.96
CA GLN A 24 6.45 9.34 23.23
C GLN A 24 7.00 10.77 23.34
N THR A 25 8.12 11.04 22.66
CA THR A 25 8.83 12.32 22.69
C THR A 25 9.28 12.66 21.27
N ILE A 26 9.02 13.89 20.81
CA ILE A 26 9.59 14.39 19.55
C ILE A 26 11.09 14.58 19.77
N MET A 27 11.91 13.69 19.22
CA MET A 27 13.36 13.87 19.23
C MET A 27 13.76 14.85 18.13
N GLU A 28 14.69 15.74 18.46
CA GLU A 28 15.25 16.70 17.50
C GLU A 28 15.87 15.93 16.31
N GLY A 29 15.44 16.26 15.08
CA GLY A 29 15.90 15.58 13.87
C GLY A 29 15.16 14.29 13.48
N ALA A 30 14.19 13.80 14.27
CA ALA A 30 13.40 12.60 13.93
C ALA A 30 12.62 12.75 12.62
N ASN A 31 12.12 13.97 12.34
CA ASN A 31 11.42 14.27 11.09
C ASN A 31 12.33 14.10 9.86
N ASN A 32 13.63 14.42 10.00
CA ASN A 32 14.58 14.37 8.88
C ASN A 32 15.12 12.96 8.59
N SER A 33 14.93 11.99 9.48
CA SER A 33 15.45 10.62 9.32
C SER A 33 14.36 9.56 9.19
N PHE A 34 13.23 9.73 9.89
CA PHE A 34 12.11 8.79 9.84
C PHE A 34 11.03 9.22 8.85
N CYS A 35 10.68 10.52 8.85
CA CYS A 35 9.53 11.05 8.12
C CYS A 35 9.90 11.73 6.79
N ALA A 36 11.18 11.86 6.45
CA ALA A 36 11.64 12.69 5.32
C ALA A 36 10.98 12.30 3.98
N ASN A 37 10.63 11.03 3.82
CA ASN A 37 9.92 10.48 2.66
C ASN A 37 8.69 9.69 3.08
N SER A 38 8.03 10.10 4.18
CA SER A 38 6.79 9.47 4.62
C SER A 38 5.60 10.31 4.20
N ASP A 39 4.50 9.65 3.81
CA ASP A 39 3.25 10.31 3.45
C ASP A 39 2.50 10.85 4.67
N LEU A 40 2.88 10.43 5.89
CA LEU A 40 2.18 10.78 7.13
C LEU A 40 3.09 11.36 8.23
N PRO A 41 2.51 12.17 9.15
CA PRO A 41 3.26 12.81 10.22
C PRO A 41 3.64 11.84 11.34
N LEU A 42 4.64 12.22 12.14
CA LEU A 42 4.92 11.62 13.43
C LEU A 42 3.72 11.84 14.38
N VAL A 43 3.21 10.75 14.96
CA VAL A 43 2.12 10.77 15.95
C VAL A 43 2.70 10.63 17.36
N MET A 44 2.16 11.43 18.28
CA MET A 44 2.60 11.44 19.68
C MET A 44 1.74 10.53 20.55
N ASP A 45 2.37 9.58 21.22
CA ASP A 45 1.73 8.70 22.21
C ASP A 45 2.23 9.06 23.61
N SER A 46 1.46 9.91 24.31
CA SER A 46 1.95 10.60 25.50
C SER A 46 1.98 9.68 26.74
N TYR A 47 3.13 9.67 27.43
CA TYR A 47 3.28 9.02 28.74
C TYR A 47 2.51 9.81 29.82
N PRO A 48 1.90 9.16 30.84
CA PRO A 48 1.96 7.73 31.18
C PRO A 48 0.94 6.83 30.48
N ASP A 49 -0.09 7.40 29.88
CA ASP A 49 -1.27 6.62 29.48
C ASP A 49 -1.03 5.76 28.23
N LEU A 50 -0.15 6.19 27.31
CA LEU A 50 0.25 5.46 26.11
C LEU A 50 -0.93 4.78 25.35
N PRO A 51 -2.04 5.51 25.08
CA PRO A 51 -3.27 4.92 24.55
C PRO A 51 -3.12 4.29 23.17
N ILE A 52 -2.19 4.73 22.32
CA ILE A 52 -1.96 4.11 21.00
C ILE A 52 -1.25 2.78 21.19
N ARG A 53 -0.15 2.78 21.96
CA ARG A 53 0.62 1.59 22.27
C ARG A 53 -0.22 0.50 22.94
N ASN A 54 -1.09 0.88 23.88
CA ASN A 54 -1.95 -0.06 24.61
C ASN A 54 -2.92 -0.83 23.69
N GLN A 55 -3.29 -0.28 22.52
CA GLN A 55 -4.16 -0.97 21.56
C GLN A 55 -3.49 -2.19 20.92
N PHE A 56 -2.16 -2.23 20.92
CA PHE A 56 -1.38 -3.30 20.28
C PHE A 56 -0.72 -4.24 21.27
N ALA A 57 -1.22 -4.30 22.51
CA ALA A 57 -0.78 -5.26 23.50
C ALA A 57 -0.92 -6.72 23.01
N PRO A 58 0.06 -7.60 23.26
CA PRO A 58 1.29 -7.40 24.04
C PRO A 58 2.51 -6.90 23.25
N TYR A 59 2.34 -6.49 21.98
CA TYR A 59 3.42 -6.25 21.01
C TYR A 59 3.96 -4.81 21.02
N TYR A 60 4.24 -4.28 22.20
CA TYR A 60 4.65 -2.89 22.38
C TYR A 60 6.07 -2.69 22.95
N ASP A 61 6.94 -3.67 22.77
CA ASP A 61 8.34 -3.51 23.15
C ASP A 61 8.95 -2.26 22.52
N ASN A 62 10.00 -1.73 23.15
CA ASN A 62 10.42 -0.33 23.00
C ASN A 62 10.68 0.12 21.54
N HIS A 63 10.78 -0.79 20.58
CA HIS A 63 10.93 -0.51 19.15
C HIS A 63 10.22 -1.57 18.29
N ALA A 64 8.92 -1.76 18.45
CA ALA A 64 8.15 -2.67 17.59
C ALA A 64 7.58 -1.95 16.35
N LEU A 65 7.55 -2.65 15.22
CA LEU A 65 6.74 -2.30 14.05
C LEU A 65 5.57 -3.27 14.01
N ILE A 66 4.36 -2.74 13.97
CA ILE A 66 3.10 -3.50 13.86
C ILE A 66 2.56 -3.28 12.46
N ILE A 67 2.20 -4.37 11.79
CA ILE A 67 1.70 -4.37 10.41
C ILE A 67 0.22 -4.74 10.46
N LEU A 68 -0.60 -3.88 9.88
CA LEU A 68 -2.04 -4.03 9.78
C LEU A 68 -2.44 -4.07 8.31
N GLY A 69 -3.47 -4.84 7.99
CA GLY A 69 -4.14 -4.81 6.70
C GLY A 69 -4.94 -3.52 6.51
N TYR A 70 -5.39 -3.27 5.29
CA TYR A 70 -6.20 -2.09 4.95
C TYR A 70 -7.54 -2.04 5.72
N ASP A 71 -8.04 -3.21 6.14
CA ASP A 71 -9.23 -3.41 6.95
C ASP A 71 -8.99 -3.25 8.47
N GLY A 72 -7.74 -2.99 8.86
CA GLY A 72 -7.31 -2.86 10.25
C GLY A 72 -7.00 -4.19 10.94
N ASN A 73 -7.04 -5.33 10.23
CA ASN A 73 -6.67 -6.61 10.79
C ASN A 73 -5.17 -6.70 11.06
N TYR A 74 -4.79 -7.33 12.16
CA TYR A 74 -3.39 -7.56 12.50
C TYR A 74 -2.77 -8.61 11.56
N LEU A 75 -1.68 -8.25 10.88
CA LEU A 75 -0.96 -9.13 9.97
C LEU A 75 0.37 -9.63 10.56
N GLY A 76 1.04 -8.80 11.36
CA GLY A 76 2.32 -9.17 11.95
C GLY A 76 2.92 -8.08 12.84
N HIS A 77 4.01 -8.44 13.51
CA HIS A 77 4.88 -7.48 14.18
C HIS A 77 6.33 -7.94 14.10
N ILE A 78 7.24 -6.98 14.22
CA ILE A 78 8.67 -7.25 14.34
C ILE A 78 9.31 -6.24 15.27
N ASP A 79 10.18 -6.73 16.16
CA ASP A 79 11.05 -5.86 16.95
C ASP A 79 12.21 -5.36 16.09
N VAL A 80 12.31 -4.04 15.97
CA VAL A 80 13.26 -3.33 15.12
C VAL A 80 14.17 -2.44 15.95
N SER A 81 15.32 -2.99 16.36
CA SER A 81 16.46 -2.15 16.79
C SER A 81 17.21 -1.53 15.61
N GLY A 82 16.90 -1.97 14.38
CA GLY A 82 17.45 -1.49 13.11
C GLY A 82 16.78 -2.20 11.93
N LEU A 83 16.79 -1.55 10.76
CA LEU A 83 16.10 -2.04 9.56
C LEU A 83 17.11 -2.63 8.56
N GLY A 84 17.64 -3.80 8.88
CA GLY A 84 18.53 -4.56 8.02
C GLY A 84 17.78 -5.41 6.99
N ILE A 85 18.53 -6.17 6.18
CA ILE A 85 17.98 -7.01 5.10
C ILE A 85 16.91 -7.98 5.64
N THR A 86 17.15 -8.62 6.78
CA THR A 86 16.20 -9.58 7.39
C THR A 86 14.86 -8.92 7.73
N GLN A 87 14.89 -7.74 8.35
CA GLN A 87 13.67 -7.01 8.72
C GLN A 87 12.93 -6.51 7.47
N LYS A 88 13.66 -5.99 6.48
CA LYS A 88 13.06 -5.56 5.21
C LYS A 88 12.37 -6.71 4.48
N ASN A 89 13.02 -7.87 4.39
CA ASN A 89 12.44 -9.05 3.74
C ASN A 89 11.22 -9.57 4.48
N TYR A 90 11.21 -9.53 5.82
CA TYR A 90 10.02 -9.89 6.59
C TYR A 90 8.81 -9.00 6.23
N ILE A 91 9.03 -7.68 6.13
CA ILE A 91 7.98 -6.73 5.74
C ILE A 91 7.53 -7.00 4.30
N ARG A 92 8.47 -7.19 3.35
CA ARG A 92 8.16 -7.50 1.95
C ARG A 92 7.33 -8.77 1.80
N ASN A 93 7.67 -9.84 2.51
CA ASN A 93 6.90 -11.08 2.44
C ASN A 93 5.44 -10.87 2.89
N ILE A 94 5.21 -10.09 3.95
CA ILE A 94 3.84 -9.79 4.39
C ILE A 94 3.11 -8.97 3.33
N LEU A 95 3.78 -8.00 2.71
CA LEU A 95 3.20 -7.21 1.61
C LEU A 95 2.88 -8.11 0.42
N GLU A 96 3.79 -8.97 -0.03
CA GLU A 96 3.53 -9.91 -1.13
C GLU A 96 2.34 -10.84 -0.85
N GLU A 97 2.12 -11.24 0.40
CA GLU A 97 1.01 -12.10 0.79
C GLU A 97 -0.34 -11.38 0.90
N HIS A 98 -0.34 -10.06 1.15
CA HIS A 98 -1.57 -9.31 1.52
C HIS A 98 -1.84 -8.08 0.64
N TYR A 99 -0.93 -7.75 -0.28
CA TYR A 99 -1.08 -6.64 -1.21
C TYR A 99 -1.73 -7.17 -2.49
N GLU A 100 -3.03 -6.92 -2.61
CA GLU A 100 -3.73 -7.10 -3.87
C GLU A 100 -3.39 -5.93 -4.79
N GLN A 101 -2.46 -6.15 -5.71
CA GLN A 101 -2.20 -5.18 -6.75
C GLN A 101 -3.40 -5.17 -7.70
N SER A 102 -4.16 -4.09 -7.67
CA SER A 102 -5.15 -3.84 -8.71
C SER A 102 -4.42 -3.66 -10.04
N ILE A 103 -4.61 -4.60 -10.96
CA ILE A 103 -4.06 -4.51 -12.30
C ILE A 103 -5.01 -3.64 -13.12
N LEU A 104 -4.52 -2.51 -13.63
CA LEU A 104 -5.31 -1.67 -14.53
C LEU A 104 -5.78 -2.51 -15.73
N GLY A 105 -7.09 -2.51 -15.95
CA GLY A 105 -7.75 -3.28 -17.00
C GLY A 105 -8.22 -4.67 -16.59
N ASP A 106 -7.86 -5.18 -15.40
CA ASP A 106 -8.40 -6.43 -14.87
C ASP A 106 -9.76 -6.15 -14.23
N LEU A 107 -10.82 -6.64 -14.85
CA LEU A 107 -12.20 -6.30 -14.47
C LEU A 107 -12.93 -7.41 -13.73
N ASN A 108 -12.31 -8.58 -13.59
CA ASN A 108 -12.83 -9.69 -12.81
C ASN A 108 -11.93 -10.08 -11.63
N ASP A 109 -10.85 -9.34 -11.39
CA ASP A 109 -9.86 -9.52 -10.33
C ASP A 109 -9.21 -10.92 -10.36
N ASP A 110 -9.05 -11.51 -11.55
CA ASP A 110 -8.42 -12.83 -11.71
C ASP A 110 -6.89 -12.75 -11.94
N SER A 111 -6.35 -11.53 -11.92
CA SER A 111 -4.94 -11.19 -12.15
C SER A 111 -4.43 -11.52 -13.57
N ILE A 112 -5.32 -11.71 -14.56
CA ILE A 112 -4.97 -12.07 -15.94
C ILE A 112 -5.70 -11.17 -16.93
N LEU A 113 -4.98 -10.20 -17.52
CA LEU A 113 -5.52 -9.38 -18.62
C LEU A 113 -5.76 -10.22 -19.88
N ASN A 114 -7.02 -10.37 -20.26
CA ASN A 114 -7.40 -11.13 -21.45
C ASN A 114 -8.71 -10.64 -22.09
N ILE A 115 -9.24 -11.41 -23.05
CA ILE A 115 -10.47 -11.06 -23.78
C ILE A 115 -11.71 -10.95 -22.88
N GLN A 116 -11.71 -11.62 -21.73
CA GLN A 116 -12.79 -11.52 -20.74
C GLN A 116 -12.91 -10.10 -20.19
N ASP A 117 -11.79 -9.44 -19.89
CA ASP A 117 -11.78 -8.05 -19.43
C ASP A 117 -12.34 -7.10 -20.48
N ILE A 118 -12.01 -7.29 -21.76
CA ILE A 118 -12.59 -6.50 -22.84
C ILE A 118 -14.11 -6.63 -22.87
N ILE A 119 -14.64 -7.85 -22.69
CA ILE A 119 -16.10 -8.07 -22.63
C ILE A 119 -16.71 -7.34 -21.43
N LEU A 120 -16.06 -7.38 -20.26
CA LEU A 120 -16.51 -6.67 -19.07
C LEU A 120 -16.46 -5.14 -19.26
N MET A 121 -15.42 -4.62 -19.91
CA MET A 121 -15.29 -3.20 -20.21
C MET A 121 -16.39 -2.72 -21.15
N VAL A 122 -16.75 -3.50 -22.18
CA VAL A 122 -17.90 -3.21 -23.04
C VAL A 122 -19.18 -3.14 -22.22
N ASN A 123 -19.39 -4.08 -21.28
CA ASN A 123 -20.57 -4.06 -20.41
C ASN A 123 -20.59 -2.83 -19.48
N LEU A 124 -19.44 -2.40 -18.96
CA LEU A 124 -19.31 -1.16 -18.16
C LEU A 124 -19.70 0.07 -18.97
N ILE A 125 -19.20 0.20 -20.20
CA ILE A 125 -19.55 1.30 -21.12
C ILE A 125 -21.05 1.31 -21.40
N LEU A 126 -21.63 0.15 -21.74
CA LEU A 126 -23.06 0.03 -22.06
C LEU A 126 -23.97 0.31 -20.87
N SER A 127 -23.53 -0.02 -19.66
CA SER A 127 -24.28 0.22 -18.42
C SER A 127 -23.97 1.59 -17.79
N SER A 128 -23.03 2.36 -18.36
CA SER A 128 -22.52 3.62 -17.79
C SER A 128 -22.04 3.48 -16.33
N GLN A 129 -21.54 2.29 -15.98
CA GLN A 129 -20.95 2.02 -14.69
C GLN A 129 -19.50 2.53 -14.66
N GLN A 130 -19.12 3.09 -13.52
CA GLN A 130 -17.74 3.53 -13.29
C GLN A 130 -16.96 2.42 -12.63
N ASN A 131 -15.76 2.16 -13.13
CA ASN A 131 -14.76 1.32 -12.48
C ASN A 131 -13.39 2.00 -12.66
N PRO A 132 -12.70 2.41 -11.59
CA PRO A 132 -11.40 3.06 -11.68
C PRO A 132 -10.36 2.26 -12.48
N VAL A 133 -10.42 0.93 -12.42
CA VAL A 133 -9.44 0.07 -13.12
C VAL A 133 -9.72 -0.01 -14.62
N ALA A 134 -10.90 0.44 -15.08
CA ALA A 134 -11.28 0.46 -16.49
C ALA A 134 -10.81 1.72 -17.23
N ASP A 135 -10.42 2.78 -16.51
CA ASP A 135 -9.91 4.03 -17.09
C ASP A 135 -8.39 3.95 -17.27
N LEU A 136 -7.98 3.53 -18.46
CA LEU A 136 -6.57 3.20 -18.73
C LEU A 136 -5.71 4.41 -19.07
N ASN A 137 -6.32 5.52 -19.48
CA ASN A 137 -5.61 6.77 -19.77
C ASN A 137 -5.75 7.82 -18.66
N SER A 138 -6.52 7.52 -17.60
CA SER A 138 -6.79 8.42 -16.47
C SER A 138 -7.46 9.75 -16.86
N ASP A 139 -8.27 9.76 -17.93
CA ASP A 139 -9.04 10.92 -18.36
C ASP A 139 -10.41 11.04 -17.64
N ASN A 140 -10.73 10.08 -16.77
CA ASN A 140 -11.97 9.90 -16.02
C ASN A 140 -13.18 9.57 -16.92
N ILE A 141 -12.98 9.09 -18.14
CA ILE A 141 -14.02 8.73 -19.10
C ILE A 141 -13.78 7.33 -19.66
N ILE A 142 -14.46 6.33 -19.10
CA ILE A 142 -14.43 4.96 -19.63
C ILE A 142 -15.17 4.90 -20.98
N ASN A 143 -14.43 4.67 -22.06
CA ASN A 143 -14.96 4.59 -23.40
C ASN A 143 -14.16 3.64 -24.32
N VAL A 144 -14.42 3.70 -25.63
CA VAL A 144 -13.77 2.82 -26.62
C VAL A 144 -12.24 3.00 -26.67
N LEU A 145 -11.74 4.16 -26.26
CA LEU A 145 -10.30 4.43 -26.17
C LEU A 145 -9.61 3.55 -25.12
N ASP A 146 -10.26 3.25 -24.00
CA ASP A 146 -9.74 2.33 -22.99
C ASP A 146 -9.73 0.89 -23.50
N ILE A 147 -10.77 0.48 -24.25
CA ILE A 147 -10.76 -0.85 -24.90
C ILE A 147 -9.56 -1.00 -25.84
N ILE A 148 -9.26 0.03 -26.65
CA ILE A 148 -8.13 0.00 -27.57
C ILE A 148 -6.81 -0.13 -26.80
N GLN A 149 -6.67 0.56 -25.67
CA GLN A 149 -5.50 0.44 -24.81
C GLN A 149 -5.38 -0.95 -24.19
N LEU A 150 -6.48 -1.51 -23.68
CA LEU A 150 -6.51 -2.85 -23.12
C LEU A 150 -6.10 -3.91 -24.15
N VAL A 151 -6.62 -3.80 -25.39
CA VAL A 151 -6.21 -4.67 -26.51
C VAL A 151 -4.72 -4.55 -26.78
N ASN A 152 -4.16 -3.33 -26.77
CA ASN A 152 -2.72 -3.13 -26.97
C ASN A 152 -1.89 -3.74 -25.83
N ILE A 153 -2.38 -3.69 -24.58
CA ILE A 153 -1.72 -4.32 -23.44
C ILE A 153 -1.74 -5.84 -23.57
N ILE A 154 -2.88 -6.43 -23.97
CA ILE A 154 -3.03 -7.89 -24.14
C ILE A 154 -2.16 -8.45 -25.28
N LEU A 155 -1.89 -7.65 -26.32
CA LEU A 155 -1.19 -8.11 -27.54
C LEU A 155 0.31 -7.84 -27.55
N ASN A 156 0.83 -6.96 -26.68
CA ASN A 156 2.25 -6.62 -26.59
C ASN A 156 2.97 -7.48 -25.54
#